data_AF-G3WZ00-F1
#
_entry.id   AF-G3WZ00-F1
#
_cell.length_a   1.000
_cell.length_b   1.000
_cell.length_c   1.000
_cell.angle_alpha   90.00
_cell.angle_beta   90.00
_cell.angle_gamma   90.00
#
_symmetry.space_group_name_H-M   'P 1'
#
loop_
_entity.id
_entity.type
_entity.pdbx_description
1 polymer ?
#
loop_
_entity_poly.entity_id
_entity_poly.type
_entity_poly.pdbx_seq_one_letter_code
_entity_poly.pdbx_strand_id
1 'polypeptide(L)'
;MTQLVKTLRNHWKKTTFGACLLTWGGHWLYGKHCDNLLRRAACQEAQVFGNQLIPSNAQVKKATVFLNPAACKGKARNLFEKNAAPILHLSGMDVTVVKTDYEGQAKKLLELMENTDMIIVAGGDGTLQEVVTGLLRRVDEVTFSKIPIGFIPLGQTCSLSHTLFPESGNKVQHITDATLAIVKGETIPLDVLQIKGEKEQPVFALSGLRWGSFRDAGVKVSKYWYLGPLKTKAAHFFSTLKEWPQIHQASISYVGPTERPPSEPEEKPPRPALYRRIFRRLASYWTRSQEAVSQKAKPEVWKEVQLSTLELSITTRNSQPDLQGTEDFMNICIEPDTVSKSDFITIGSQKMRDPHVCPEGSEYLQASRCTLLLPEGTGGSFSIDSEEYEAMHVEVTLLPKKLHFFCDPRQREKMLQGPGQ
;
A
#
# COMPACT_ATOMS: atom_id res chain seq x y z
N MET A 1 22.56 -3.90 -57.29
CA MET A 1 21.21 -4.07 -56.69
C MET A 1 20.48 -5.34 -57.14
N THR A 2 20.52 -5.73 -58.41
CA THR A 2 19.79 -6.91 -58.94
C THR A 2 20.18 -8.27 -58.31
N GLN A 3 21.44 -8.47 -57.93
CA GLN A 3 21.86 -9.69 -57.22
C GLN A 3 21.33 -9.76 -55.78
N LEU A 4 21.40 -8.65 -55.03
CA LEU A 4 20.85 -8.56 -53.66
C LEU A 4 19.35 -8.85 -53.63
N VAL A 5 18.58 -8.28 -54.56
CA VAL A 5 17.13 -8.52 -54.66
C VAL A 5 16.83 -9.98 -55.00
N LYS A 6 17.61 -10.61 -55.90
CA LYS A 6 17.46 -12.04 -56.22
C LYS A 6 17.78 -12.93 -55.01
N THR A 7 18.83 -12.62 -54.25
CA THR A 7 19.21 -13.37 -53.04
C THR A 7 18.17 -13.24 -51.92
N LEU A 8 17.64 -12.02 -51.70
CA LEU A 8 16.58 -11.77 -50.73
C LEU A 8 15.28 -12.51 -51.08
N ARG A 9 14.95 -12.60 -52.38
CA ARG A 9 13.79 -13.35 -52.90
C ARG A 9 13.99 -14.86 -52.75
N ASN A 10 15.17 -15.38 -53.08
CA ASN A 10 15.47 -16.81 -52.99
C ASN A 10 15.49 -17.33 -51.53
N HIS A 11 15.80 -16.47 -50.57
CA HIS A 11 15.78 -16.78 -49.15
C HIS A 11 14.71 -16.01 -48.37
N TRP A 12 13.50 -15.85 -48.94
CA TRP A 12 12.44 -15.03 -48.35
C TRP A 12 12.15 -15.33 -46.87
N LYS A 13 12.19 -16.60 -46.43
CA LYS A 13 12.02 -16.99 -45.01
C LYS A 13 13.12 -16.47 -44.09
N LYS A 14 14.38 -16.43 -44.56
CA LYS A 14 15.52 -15.90 -43.79
C LYS A 14 15.48 -14.38 -43.75
N THR A 15 15.10 -13.77 -44.87
CA THR A 15 14.93 -12.31 -44.99
C THR A 15 13.82 -11.80 -44.08
N THR A 16 12.65 -12.45 -44.05
CA THR A 16 11.55 -12.05 -43.17
C THR A 16 11.91 -12.22 -41.69
N PHE A 17 12.55 -13.34 -41.33
CA PHE A 17 13.04 -13.54 -39.97
C PHE A 17 14.06 -12.47 -39.55
N GLY A 18 15.03 -12.16 -40.42
CA GLY A 18 16.01 -11.10 -40.18
C GLY A 18 15.36 -9.73 -40.03
N ALA A 19 14.37 -9.40 -40.87
CA ALA A 19 13.62 -8.16 -40.76
C ALA A 19 12.86 -8.06 -39.42
N CYS A 20 12.15 -9.13 -39.01
CA CYS A 20 11.47 -9.17 -37.72
C CYS A 20 12.42 -9.02 -36.53
N LEU A 21 13.60 -9.64 -36.59
CA LEU A 21 14.61 -9.49 -35.53
C LEU A 21 15.17 -8.07 -35.48
N LEU A 22 15.41 -7.43 -36.62
CA LEU A 22 15.89 -6.05 -36.67
C LEU A 22 14.84 -5.06 -36.18
N THR A 23 13.57 -5.22 -36.55
CA THR A 23 12.49 -4.35 -36.05
C THR A 23 12.28 -4.53 -34.55
N TRP A 24 12.24 -5.78 -34.07
CA TRP A 24 12.13 -6.07 -32.64
C TRP A 24 13.34 -5.56 -31.85
N GLY A 25 14.56 -5.84 -32.32
CA GLY A 25 15.79 -5.41 -31.68
C GLY A 25 15.96 -3.89 -31.68
N GLY A 26 15.57 -3.23 -32.78
CA GLY A 26 15.53 -1.77 -32.88
C GLY A 26 14.54 -1.16 -31.88
N HIS A 27 13.33 -1.72 -31.77
CA HIS A 27 12.34 -1.28 -30.79
C HIS A 27 12.82 -1.48 -29.34
N TRP A 28 13.42 -2.64 -29.04
CA TRP A 28 14.00 -2.92 -27.72
C TRP A 28 15.13 -1.94 -27.36
N LEU A 29 16.03 -1.66 -28.31
CA LEU A 29 17.14 -0.73 -28.11
C LEU A 29 16.64 0.71 -27.93
N TYR A 30 15.64 1.11 -28.71
CA TYR A 30 14.97 2.41 -28.56
C TYR A 30 14.34 2.55 -27.17
N GLY A 31 13.61 1.52 -26.69
CA GLY A 31 13.06 1.51 -25.33
C GLY A 31 14.13 1.69 -24.27
N LYS A 32 15.26 0.97 -24.39
CA LYS A 32 16.40 1.11 -23.47
C LYS A 32 17.03 2.50 -23.51
N HIS A 33 17.08 3.13 -24.69
CA HIS A 33 17.56 4.51 -24.84
C HIS A 33 16.61 5.49 -24.14
N CYS A 34 15.31 5.37 -24.35
CA CYS A 34 14.29 6.19 -23.68
C CYS A 34 14.36 6.04 -22.15
N ASP A 35 14.53 4.82 -21.63
CA ASP A 35 14.71 4.60 -20.19
C ASP A 35 15.95 5.34 -19.65
N ASN A 36 17.05 5.37 -20.40
CA ASN A 36 18.26 6.08 -20.00
C ASN A 36 18.07 7.60 -20.04
N LEU A 37 17.30 8.11 -21.00
CA LEU A 37 16.94 9.53 -21.05
C LEU A 37 16.10 9.93 -19.84
N LEU A 38 15.11 9.11 -19.46
CA LEU A 38 14.29 9.33 -18.26
C LEU A 38 15.15 9.34 -16.99
N ARG A 39 16.04 8.35 -16.82
CA ARG A 39 16.98 8.32 -15.68
C ARG A 39 17.84 9.58 -15.62
N ARG A 40 18.37 10.02 -16.76
CA ARG A 40 19.20 11.22 -16.85
C ARG A 40 18.42 12.47 -16.44
N ALA A 41 17.21 12.64 -16.98
CA ALA A 41 16.36 13.79 -16.65
C ALA A 41 16.02 13.81 -15.15
N ALA A 42 15.62 12.67 -14.57
CA ALA A 42 15.32 12.57 -13.15
C ALA A 42 16.55 12.86 -12.26
N CYS A 43 17.74 12.38 -12.65
CA CYS A 43 18.98 12.70 -11.92
C CYS A 43 19.34 14.18 -12.00
N GLN A 44 19.12 14.83 -13.16
CA GLN A 44 19.34 16.27 -13.31
C GLN A 44 18.39 17.07 -12.41
N GLU A 45 17.13 16.68 -12.34
CA GLU A 45 16.16 17.30 -11.42
C GLU A 45 16.57 17.09 -9.95
N ALA A 46 16.94 15.86 -9.56
CA ALA A 46 17.41 15.55 -8.22
C ALA A 46 18.68 16.34 -7.83
N GLN A 47 19.60 16.53 -8.77
CA GLN A 47 20.82 17.31 -8.56
C GLN A 47 20.50 18.78 -8.25
N VAL A 48 19.44 19.35 -8.83
CA VAL A 48 19.00 20.72 -8.50
C VAL A 48 18.58 20.81 -7.03
N PHE A 49 17.93 19.78 -6.48
CA PHE A 49 17.60 19.70 -5.06
C PHE A 49 18.85 19.53 -4.18
N GLY A 50 19.81 18.69 -4.58
CA GLY A 50 21.05 18.48 -3.83
C GLY A 50 22.02 19.67 -3.82
N ASN A 51 21.96 20.54 -4.83
CA ASN A 51 22.78 21.75 -4.92
C ASN A 51 22.28 22.91 -4.04
N GLN A 52 21.20 22.70 -3.26
CA GLN A 52 20.68 23.71 -2.34
C GLN A 52 21.64 23.94 -1.16
N LEU A 53 21.84 25.20 -0.79
CA LEU A 53 22.73 25.57 0.31
C LEU A 53 22.05 25.30 1.65
N ILE A 54 22.79 24.64 2.55
CA ILE A 54 22.36 24.36 3.92
C ILE A 54 23.30 25.14 4.87
N PRO A 55 22.78 25.81 5.91
CA PRO A 55 23.64 26.51 6.86
C PRO A 55 24.44 25.49 7.68
N SER A 56 25.66 25.85 8.10
CA SER A 56 26.61 24.91 8.73
C SER A 56 26.12 24.29 10.05
N ASN A 57 25.09 24.87 10.68
CA ASN A 57 24.46 24.37 11.89
C ASN A 57 23.24 23.46 11.64
N ALA A 58 22.72 23.40 10.42
CA ALA A 58 21.60 22.52 10.09
C ALA A 58 22.12 21.12 9.74
N GLN A 59 21.38 20.11 10.21
CA GLN A 59 21.68 18.72 9.89
C GLN A 59 21.05 18.31 8.57
N VAL A 60 21.73 17.41 7.87
CA VAL A 60 21.22 16.77 6.67
C VAL A 60 20.08 15.83 7.05
N LYS A 61 19.03 15.80 6.22
CA LYS A 61 17.90 14.89 6.42
C LYS A 61 18.36 13.44 6.31
N LYS A 62 17.98 12.61 7.28
CA LYS A 62 18.29 11.17 7.31
C LYS A 62 17.13 10.35 6.76
N ALA A 63 17.42 9.51 5.77
CA ALA A 63 16.47 8.61 5.14
C ALA A 63 16.88 7.16 5.34
N THR A 64 15.99 6.33 5.88
CA THR A 64 16.22 4.88 5.98
C THR A 64 15.36 4.14 4.96
N VAL A 65 16.00 3.40 4.06
CA VAL A 65 15.34 2.66 2.99
C VAL A 65 15.24 1.18 3.37
N PHE A 66 14.03 0.64 3.43
CA PHE A 66 13.77 -0.80 3.53
C PHE A 66 13.56 -1.38 2.13
N LEU A 67 14.53 -2.13 1.64
CA LEU A 67 14.50 -2.77 0.33
C LEU A 67 14.27 -4.27 0.49
N ASN A 68 13.21 -4.79 -0.14
CA ASN A 68 13.00 -6.22 -0.32
C ASN A 68 13.61 -6.68 -1.66
N PRO A 69 14.78 -7.35 -1.67
CA PRO A 69 15.44 -7.78 -2.90
C PRO A 69 14.68 -8.86 -3.66
N ALA A 70 13.93 -9.71 -2.93
CA ALA A 70 13.16 -10.83 -3.48
C ALA A 70 11.89 -10.39 -4.24
N ALA A 71 11.44 -9.16 -3.99
CA ALA A 71 10.27 -8.60 -4.67
C ALA A 71 10.42 -8.59 -6.21
N CYS A 72 9.28 -8.68 -6.90
CA CYS A 72 9.20 -8.74 -8.37
C CYS A 72 10.11 -9.82 -8.99
N LYS A 73 10.09 -11.03 -8.43
CA LYS A 73 10.87 -12.19 -8.88
C LYS A 73 12.39 -11.94 -8.82
N GLY A 74 12.86 -11.34 -7.73
CA GLY A 74 14.28 -11.06 -7.48
C GLY A 74 14.88 -9.91 -8.30
N LYS A 75 14.06 -9.11 -8.99
CA LYS A 75 14.53 -7.98 -9.82
C LYS A 75 14.53 -6.65 -9.06
N ALA A 76 13.90 -6.56 -7.90
CA ALA A 76 13.72 -5.33 -7.15
C ALA A 76 15.05 -4.63 -6.84
N ARG A 77 16.07 -5.37 -6.38
CA ARG A 77 17.41 -4.80 -6.12
C ARG A 77 17.99 -4.10 -7.35
N ASN A 78 18.02 -4.77 -8.49
CA ASN A 78 18.58 -4.18 -9.72
C ASN A 78 17.76 -2.99 -10.23
N LEU A 79 16.43 -3.00 -10.00
CA LEU A 79 15.56 -1.87 -10.36
C LEU A 79 15.81 -0.67 -9.44
N PHE A 80 15.92 -0.90 -8.14
CA PHE A 80 16.21 0.14 -7.15
C PHE A 80 17.56 0.82 -7.42
N GLU A 81 18.63 0.03 -7.51
CA GLU A 81 20.01 0.52 -7.69
C GLU A 81 20.17 1.31 -9.00
N LYS A 82 19.40 0.99 -10.04
CA LYS A 82 19.48 1.66 -11.35
C LYS A 82 18.58 2.89 -11.48
N ASN A 83 17.40 2.87 -10.87
CA ASN A 83 16.35 3.85 -11.15
C ASN A 83 16.12 4.81 -9.97
N ALA A 84 16.32 4.39 -8.72
CA ALA A 84 15.96 5.16 -7.53
C ALA A 84 17.18 5.59 -6.71
N ALA A 85 18.14 4.68 -6.47
CA ALA A 85 19.31 4.98 -5.63
C ALA A 85 20.11 6.23 -6.09
N PRO A 86 20.37 6.45 -7.40
CA PRO A 86 21.08 7.65 -7.83
C PRO A 86 20.33 8.95 -7.50
N ILE A 87 18.99 8.94 -7.61
CA ILE A 87 18.14 10.11 -7.32
C ILE A 87 18.23 10.45 -5.82
N LEU A 88 18.15 9.44 -4.95
CA LEU A 88 18.23 9.62 -3.50
C LEU A 88 19.61 10.10 -3.04
N HIS A 89 20.70 9.63 -3.65
CA HIS A 89 22.03 10.11 -3.31
C HIS A 89 22.31 11.52 -3.84
N LEU A 90 21.73 11.89 -4.99
CA LEU A 90 21.88 13.22 -5.57
C LEU A 90 21.03 14.29 -4.88
N SER A 91 19.99 13.92 -4.13
CA SER A 91 19.12 14.87 -3.42
C SER A 91 19.74 15.49 -2.16
N GLY A 92 20.97 15.11 -1.80
CA GLY A 92 21.68 15.66 -0.64
C GLY A 92 21.14 15.16 0.70
N MET A 93 20.65 13.92 0.76
CA MET A 93 20.16 13.27 1.98
C MET A 93 21.14 12.20 2.45
N ASP A 94 21.17 11.92 3.76
CA ASP A 94 21.93 10.80 4.32
C ASP A 94 21.07 9.53 4.21
N VAL A 95 21.37 8.70 3.21
CA VAL A 95 20.53 7.55 2.82
C VAL A 95 21.17 6.25 3.30
N THR A 96 20.52 5.60 4.26
CA THR A 96 20.89 4.27 4.75
C THR A 96 19.99 3.21 4.14
N VAL A 97 20.54 2.29 3.35
CA VAL A 97 19.77 1.22 2.70
C VAL A 97 19.90 -0.08 3.50
N VAL A 98 18.77 -0.52 4.06
CA VAL A 98 18.60 -1.82 4.72
C VAL A 98 17.97 -2.80 3.74
N LYS A 99 18.60 -3.96 3.57
CA LYS A 99 18.05 -5.06 2.78
C LYS A 99 17.37 -6.05 3.71
N THR A 100 16.15 -6.44 3.37
CA THR A 100 15.45 -7.51 4.08
C THR A 100 15.78 -8.86 3.43
N ASP A 101 16.06 -9.85 4.24
CA ASP A 101 16.42 -11.22 3.86
C ASP A 101 15.19 -12.14 3.92
N TYR A 102 14.28 -11.92 4.88
CA TYR A 102 13.08 -12.74 5.08
C TYR A 102 11.89 -11.92 5.61
N GLU A 103 10.70 -12.52 5.56
CA GLU A 103 9.42 -11.93 5.99
C GLU A 103 9.43 -11.57 7.49
N GLY A 104 8.98 -10.38 7.82
CA GLY A 104 8.92 -9.87 9.19
C GLY A 104 10.27 -9.40 9.75
N GLN A 105 11.36 -9.44 8.98
CA GLN A 105 12.62 -8.81 9.38
C GLN A 105 12.50 -7.28 9.39
N ALA A 106 11.78 -6.69 8.44
CA ALA A 106 11.55 -5.24 8.40
C ALA A 106 10.88 -4.78 9.69
N LYS A 107 9.84 -5.50 10.11
CA LYS A 107 9.09 -5.27 11.34
C LYS A 107 9.99 -5.29 12.59
N LYS A 108 10.81 -6.34 12.76
CA LYS A 108 11.73 -6.46 13.91
C LYS A 108 12.80 -5.36 13.90
N LEU A 109 13.36 -5.04 12.74
CA LEU A 109 14.37 -3.99 12.66
C LEU A 109 13.76 -2.63 12.97
N LEU A 110 12.54 -2.39 12.49
CA LEU A 110 11.85 -1.14 12.72
C LEU A 110 11.44 -0.97 14.17
N GLU A 111 11.20 -2.03 14.94
CA GLU A 111 11.01 -1.96 16.40
C GLU A 111 12.27 -1.49 17.15
N LEU A 112 13.46 -1.76 16.61
CA LEU A 112 14.76 -1.41 17.20
C LEU A 112 15.39 -0.15 16.59
N MET A 113 14.81 0.38 15.51
CA MET A 113 15.36 1.50 14.78
C MET A 113 15.39 2.78 15.62
N GLU A 114 16.44 3.57 15.44
CA GLU A 114 16.57 4.91 16.00
C GLU A 114 15.70 5.93 15.23
N ASN A 115 15.66 7.16 15.71
CA ASN A 115 14.90 8.24 15.08
C ASN A 115 15.50 8.62 13.72
N THR A 116 14.65 8.71 12.71
CA THR A 116 14.98 9.10 11.33
C THR A 116 14.01 10.17 10.84
N ASP A 117 14.42 11.03 9.92
CA ASP A 117 13.54 12.08 9.40
C ASP A 117 12.51 11.54 8.39
N MET A 118 12.83 10.44 7.72
CA MET A 118 11.92 9.75 6.81
C MET A 118 12.24 8.26 6.70
N ILE A 119 11.20 7.47 6.39
CA ILE A 119 11.32 6.05 6.08
C ILE A 119 10.92 5.85 4.63
N ILE A 120 11.68 5.07 3.87
CA ILE A 120 11.37 4.76 2.47
C ILE A 120 11.22 3.25 2.33
N VAL A 121 10.12 2.80 1.75
CA VAL A 121 9.86 1.38 1.49
C VAL A 121 9.99 1.11 0.01
N ALA A 122 10.91 0.22 -0.36
CA ALA A 122 11.17 -0.20 -1.72
C ALA A 122 10.76 -1.67 -1.90
N GLY A 123 9.53 -1.89 -2.36
CA GLY A 123 8.91 -3.21 -2.37
C GLY A 123 7.53 -3.26 -3.04
N GLY A 124 6.71 -4.22 -2.62
CA GLY A 124 5.27 -4.27 -2.93
C GLY A 124 4.44 -4.03 -1.67
N ASP A 125 3.14 -4.30 -1.75
CA ASP A 125 2.18 -4.02 -0.67
C ASP A 125 2.52 -4.75 0.64
N GLY A 126 2.91 -6.04 0.60
CA GLY A 126 3.32 -6.78 1.79
C GLY A 126 4.54 -6.17 2.51
N THR A 127 5.57 -5.76 1.77
CA THR A 127 6.75 -5.09 2.37
C THR A 127 6.37 -3.76 3.03
N LEU A 128 5.39 -3.05 2.46
CA LEU A 128 4.86 -1.83 3.05
C LEU A 128 4.03 -2.11 4.30
N GLN A 129 3.20 -3.15 4.27
CA GLN A 129 2.45 -3.64 5.41
C GLN A 129 3.36 -4.03 6.57
N GLU A 130 4.48 -4.71 6.31
CA GLU A 130 5.43 -5.12 7.35
C GLU A 130 6.04 -3.90 8.06
N VAL A 131 6.44 -2.89 7.27
CA VAL A 131 7.03 -1.65 7.78
C VAL A 131 5.99 -0.87 8.58
N VAL A 132 4.78 -0.69 8.06
CA VAL A 132 3.71 0.00 8.79
C VAL A 132 3.35 -0.74 10.08
N THR A 133 3.27 -2.06 10.03
CA THR A 133 3.00 -2.88 11.21
C THR A 133 4.12 -2.77 12.24
N GLY A 134 5.39 -2.80 11.82
CA GLY A 134 6.52 -2.57 12.71
C GLY A 134 6.49 -1.17 13.35
N LEU A 135 6.07 -0.15 12.59
CA LEU A 135 6.07 1.24 13.03
C LEU A 135 5.01 1.46 14.11
N LEU A 136 3.80 0.97 13.85
CA LEU A 136 2.64 1.16 14.70
C LEU A 136 2.59 0.22 15.92
N ARG A 137 3.45 -0.81 15.96
CA ARG A 137 3.65 -1.66 17.14
C ARG A 137 4.66 -1.10 18.15
N ARG A 138 5.41 -0.06 17.79
CA ARG A 138 6.41 0.55 18.68
C ARG A 138 5.74 1.18 19.89
N VAL A 139 6.45 1.20 21.02
CA VAL A 139 6.01 1.92 22.23
C VAL A 139 5.96 3.44 21.97
N ASP A 140 6.89 3.96 21.15
CA ASP A 140 6.97 5.38 20.78
C ASP A 140 6.17 5.72 19.50
N GLU A 141 5.13 4.96 19.20
CA GLU A 141 4.28 5.07 18.00
C GLU A 141 3.91 6.53 17.68
N VAL A 142 3.49 7.31 18.67
CA VAL A 142 2.96 8.68 18.48
C VAL A 142 3.99 9.61 17.83
N THR A 143 5.28 9.39 18.08
CA THR A 143 6.35 10.17 17.44
C THR A 143 6.64 9.65 16.04
N PHE A 144 6.70 8.32 15.88
CA PHE A 144 7.03 7.68 14.62
C PHE A 144 5.91 7.77 13.58
N SER A 145 4.64 7.85 13.97
CA SER A 145 3.52 8.03 13.04
C SER A 145 3.55 9.38 12.32
N LYS A 146 4.26 10.37 12.88
CA LYS A 146 4.47 11.68 12.26
C LYS A 146 5.62 11.67 11.24
N ILE A 147 6.46 10.64 11.23
CA ILE A 147 7.55 10.50 10.27
C ILE A 147 6.95 10.14 8.91
N PRO A 148 7.22 10.90 7.85
CA PRO A 148 6.66 10.63 6.55
C PRO A 148 7.30 9.39 5.90
N ILE A 149 6.45 8.60 5.24
CA ILE A 149 6.80 7.34 4.59
C ILE A 149 6.82 7.54 3.07
N GLY A 150 7.94 7.22 2.44
CA GLY A 150 8.09 7.16 1.00
C GLY A 150 7.83 5.75 0.50
N PHE A 151 7.10 5.61 -0.61
CA PHE A 151 6.87 4.31 -1.23
C PHE A 151 7.48 4.28 -2.64
N ILE A 152 8.35 3.29 -2.89
CA ILE A 152 8.95 3.04 -4.19
C ILE A 152 8.37 1.71 -4.72
N PRO A 153 7.46 1.76 -5.71
CA PRO A 153 6.73 0.58 -6.19
C PRO A 153 7.63 -0.32 -7.04
N LEU A 154 8.25 -1.30 -6.40
CA LEU A 154 9.09 -2.31 -7.06
C LEU A 154 8.34 -3.61 -7.31
N GLY A 155 7.18 -3.81 -6.66
CA GLY A 155 6.30 -4.97 -6.74
C GLY A 155 5.75 -5.28 -8.15
N GLN A 156 4.98 -6.37 -8.23
CA GLN A 156 4.18 -6.70 -9.42
C GLN A 156 2.84 -5.96 -9.40
N THR A 157 2.24 -5.90 -8.21
CA THR A 157 1.03 -5.13 -7.88
C THR A 157 1.38 -4.22 -6.72
N CYS A 158 0.92 -2.97 -6.79
CA CYS A 158 1.10 -1.96 -5.76
C CYS A 158 -0.17 -1.12 -5.71
N SER A 159 -1.13 -1.45 -4.85
CA SER A 159 -2.45 -0.77 -4.82
C SER A 159 -2.31 0.73 -4.57
N LEU A 160 -1.51 1.12 -3.58
CA LEU A 160 -1.34 2.52 -3.19
C LEU A 160 -0.55 3.36 -4.20
N SER A 161 0.23 2.75 -5.10
CA SER A 161 1.06 3.53 -6.02
C SER A 161 0.22 4.30 -7.05
N HIS A 162 -0.94 3.76 -7.42
CA HIS A 162 -1.90 4.42 -8.32
C HIS A 162 -2.52 5.67 -7.69
N THR A 163 -2.67 5.68 -6.37
CA THR A 163 -3.13 6.85 -5.62
C THR A 163 -2.02 7.88 -5.47
N LEU A 164 -0.84 7.47 -5.01
CA LEU A 164 0.23 8.40 -4.64
C LEU A 164 0.93 9.04 -5.84
N PHE A 165 0.98 8.35 -6.98
CA PHE A 165 1.78 8.73 -8.13
C PHE A 165 0.94 8.72 -9.41
N PRO A 166 1.34 9.48 -10.45
CA PRO A 166 0.65 9.40 -11.74
C PRO A 166 0.79 8.00 -12.35
N GLU A 167 -0.28 7.56 -13.02
CA GLU A 167 -0.20 6.36 -13.85
C GLU A 167 0.81 6.56 -14.98
N SER A 168 1.68 5.57 -15.15
CA SER A 168 2.73 5.62 -16.17
C SER A 168 2.76 4.33 -16.95
N GLY A 169 2.89 4.43 -18.29
CA GLY A 169 3.00 3.25 -19.16
C GLY A 169 4.34 2.51 -19.03
N ASN A 170 5.37 3.14 -18.46
CA ASN A 170 6.69 2.56 -18.30
C ASN A 170 7.03 2.37 -16.81
N LYS A 171 7.45 1.14 -16.45
CA LYS A 171 7.86 0.81 -15.07
C LYS A 171 9.04 1.66 -14.58
N VAL A 172 9.98 2.04 -15.45
CA VAL A 172 11.12 2.88 -15.06
C VAL A 172 10.63 4.27 -14.67
N GLN A 173 9.73 4.84 -15.47
CA GLN A 173 9.11 6.14 -15.21
C GLN A 173 8.36 6.13 -13.87
N HIS A 174 7.56 5.10 -13.61
CA HIS A 174 6.84 4.99 -12.33
C HIS A 174 7.76 5.04 -11.11
N ILE A 175 8.89 4.31 -11.17
CA ILE A 175 9.87 4.25 -10.08
C ILE A 175 10.60 5.59 -9.93
N THR A 176 11.00 6.23 -11.04
CA THR A 176 11.70 7.52 -11.00
C THR A 176 10.78 8.62 -10.47
N ASP A 177 9.52 8.66 -10.93
CA ASP A 177 8.54 9.67 -10.53
C ASP A 177 8.19 9.51 -9.04
N ALA A 178 8.00 8.28 -8.57
CA ALA A 178 7.80 7.99 -7.14
C ALA A 178 8.99 8.43 -6.29
N THR A 179 10.22 8.15 -6.74
CA THR A 179 11.43 8.55 -6.01
C THR A 179 11.59 10.07 -5.99
N LEU A 180 11.27 10.74 -7.09
CA LEU A 180 11.33 12.18 -7.21
C LEU A 180 10.25 12.88 -6.36
N ALA A 181 9.07 12.30 -6.21
CA ALA A 181 8.03 12.79 -5.30
C ALA A 181 8.52 12.81 -3.84
N ILE A 182 9.28 11.78 -3.43
CA ILE A 182 9.93 11.74 -2.11
C ILE A 182 10.91 12.91 -1.94
N VAL A 183 11.71 13.19 -2.97
CA VAL A 183 12.67 14.34 -2.96
C VAL A 183 11.95 15.68 -2.89
N LYS A 184 10.82 15.83 -3.60
CA LYS A 184 9.98 17.04 -3.57
C LYS A 184 9.38 17.30 -2.20
N GLY A 185 9.08 16.23 -1.44
CA GLY A 185 8.72 16.32 -0.04
C GLY A 185 7.25 16.64 0.26
N GLU A 186 6.37 16.57 -0.75
CA GLU A 186 4.92 16.75 -0.56
C GLU A 186 4.31 15.50 0.09
N THR A 187 3.52 15.69 1.15
CA THR A 187 2.93 14.59 1.93
C THR A 187 1.41 14.67 1.98
N ILE A 188 0.76 13.51 2.04
CA ILE A 188 -0.66 13.36 2.33
C ILE A 188 -0.88 12.44 3.53
N PRO A 189 -1.87 12.72 4.39
CA PRO A 189 -2.27 11.78 5.43
C PRO A 189 -3.12 10.66 4.84
N LEU A 190 -2.86 9.41 5.23
CA LEU A 190 -3.61 8.22 4.84
C LEU A 190 -4.15 7.48 6.06
N ASP A 191 -5.26 6.79 5.85
CA ASP A 191 -5.92 5.97 6.87
C ASP A 191 -5.23 4.62 7.00
N VAL A 192 -5.31 4.01 8.18
CA VAL A 192 -4.76 2.67 8.45
C VAL A 192 -5.85 1.82 9.11
N LEU A 193 -5.96 0.57 8.72
CA LEU A 193 -6.79 -0.42 9.42
C LEU A 193 -5.92 -1.13 10.45
N GLN A 194 -6.36 -1.13 11.69
CA GLN A 194 -5.81 -2.00 12.72
C GLN A 194 -6.68 -3.24 12.83
N ILE A 195 -6.08 -4.40 12.58
CA ILE A 195 -6.71 -5.71 12.59
C ILE A 195 -6.12 -6.48 13.78
N LYS A 196 -6.94 -6.73 14.79
CA LYS A 196 -6.51 -7.39 16.03
C LYS A 196 -7.20 -8.75 16.14
N GLY A 197 -6.38 -9.81 16.10
CA GLY A 197 -6.82 -11.15 16.50
C GLY A 197 -6.84 -11.31 18.02
N GLU A 198 -7.51 -12.36 18.52
CA GLU A 198 -7.64 -12.60 19.97
C GLU A 198 -6.30 -12.89 20.66
N LYS A 199 -5.42 -13.65 20.00
CA LYS A 199 -4.16 -14.16 20.57
C LYS A 199 -2.91 -13.46 20.01
N GLU A 200 -3.04 -12.81 18.86
CA GLU A 200 -1.92 -12.21 18.16
C GLU A 200 -1.81 -10.70 18.41
N GLN A 201 -0.60 -10.18 18.23
CA GLN A 201 -0.39 -8.74 18.21
C GLN A 201 -1.10 -8.10 17.01
N PRO A 202 -1.58 -6.84 17.14
CA PRO A 202 -2.37 -6.17 16.11
C PRO A 202 -1.58 -5.98 14.80
N VAL A 203 -2.17 -6.36 13.68
CA VAL A 203 -1.64 -6.17 12.34
C VAL A 203 -2.20 -4.87 11.76
N PHE A 204 -1.40 -4.12 11.01
CA PHE A 204 -1.84 -2.86 10.43
C PHE A 204 -1.81 -2.94 8.91
N ALA A 205 -2.87 -2.49 8.25
CA ALA A 205 -3.05 -2.56 6.81
C ALA A 205 -3.42 -1.20 6.23
N LEU A 206 -2.97 -0.91 5.02
CA LEU A 206 -3.28 0.33 4.30
C LEU A 206 -4.38 0.12 3.26
N SER A 207 -4.48 -1.05 2.62
CA SER A 207 -5.48 -1.28 1.58
C SER A 207 -6.70 -2.01 2.15
N GLY A 208 -6.51 -3.19 2.74
CA GLY A 208 -7.63 -3.95 3.27
C GLY A 208 -7.37 -5.41 3.60
N LEU A 209 -8.39 -6.01 4.21
CA LEU A 209 -8.52 -7.44 4.47
C LEU A 209 -9.49 -8.05 3.45
N ARG A 210 -9.14 -9.23 2.91
CA ARG A 210 -9.97 -10.02 2.01
C ARG A 210 -10.07 -11.46 2.48
N TRP A 211 -11.27 -12.01 2.41
CA TRP A 211 -11.55 -13.38 2.80
C TRP A 211 -12.53 -14.02 1.83
N GLY A 212 -12.14 -15.12 1.19
CA GLY A 212 -13.05 -15.95 0.39
C GLY A 212 -12.47 -16.47 -0.92
N SER A 213 -13.39 -16.89 -1.79
CA SER A 213 -13.10 -17.68 -3.00
C SER A 213 -12.20 -16.99 -4.01
N PHE A 214 -12.40 -15.70 -4.26
CA PHE A 214 -11.58 -14.93 -5.21
C PHE A 214 -10.14 -14.80 -4.74
N ARG A 215 -9.93 -14.57 -3.43
CA ARG A 215 -8.61 -14.56 -2.81
C ARG A 215 -7.92 -15.91 -2.96
N ASP A 216 -8.62 -17.01 -2.67
CA ASP A 216 -8.06 -18.36 -2.75
C ASP A 216 -7.70 -18.79 -4.18
N ALA A 217 -8.51 -18.37 -5.16
CA ALA A 217 -8.19 -18.52 -6.57
C ALA A 217 -6.96 -17.67 -6.95
N GLY A 218 -6.88 -16.43 -6.45
CA GLY A 218 -5.78 -15.50 -6.66
C GLY A 218 -4.41 -16.05 -6.22
N VAL A 219 -4.33 -16.63 -5.02
CA VAL A 219 -3.10 -17.27 -4.51
C VAL A 219 -2.61 -18.39 -5.44
N LYS A 220 -3.55 -19.19 -5.99
CA LYS A 220 -3.25 -20.31 -6.89
C LYS A 220 -2.81 -19.87 -8.30
N VAL A 221 -3.06 -18.62 -8.72
CA VAL A 221 -2.65 -18.10 -10.05
C VAL A 221 -1.16 -18.29 -10.31
N SER A 222 -0.33 -18.13 -9.27
CA SER A 222 1.12 -18.30 -9.34
C SER A 222 1.54 -19.73 -9.72
N LYS A 223 0.78 -20.74 -9.25
CA LYS A 223 1.03 -22.17 -9.52
C LYS A 223 0.83 -22.51 -11.00
N TYR A 224 -0.09 -21.82 -11.68
CA TYR A 224 -0.40 -22.01 -13.10
C TYR A 224 0.48 -21.20 -14.05
N TRP A 225 1.74 -20.96 -13.70
CA TRP A 225 2.66 -20.12 -14.47
C TRP A 225 2.84 -20.58 -15.94
N TYR A 226 2.68 -21.88 -16.20
CA TYR A 226 2.80 -22.50 -17.53
C TYR A 226 1.69 -22.13 -18.51
N LEU A 227 0.54 -21.63 -18.04
CA LEU A 227 -0.60 -21.21 -18.88
C LEU A 227 -0.47 -19.76 -19.40
N GLY A 228 0.62 -19.07 -19.10
CA GLY A 228 0.92 -17.74 -19.62
C GLY A 228 -0.21 -16.73 -19.37
N PRO A 229 -0.84 -16.16 -20.42
CA PRO A 229 -1.90 -15.16 -20.27
C PRO A 229 -3.22 -15.74 -19.73
N LEU A 230 -3.44 -17.06 -19.84
CA LEU A 230 -4.67 -17.71 -19.38
C LEU A 230 -4.64 -18.09 -17.91
N LYS A 231 -3.48 -17.99 -17.24
CA LYS A 231 -3.29 -18.45 -15.86
C LYS A 231 -4.30 -17.86 -14.86
N THR A 232 -4.72 -16.61 -15.04
CA THR A 232 -5.67 -15.94 -14.13
C THR A 232 -7.07 -16.55 -14.29
N LYS A 233 -7.56 -16.63 -15.52
CA LYS A 233 -8.86 -17.26 -15.84
C LYS A 233 -8.87 -18.74 -15.47
N ALA A 234 -7.77 -19.45 -15.77
CA ALA A 234 -7.62 -20.86 -15.48
C ALA A 234 -7.65 -21.14 -13.97
N ALA A 235 -7.03 -20.30 -13.13
CA ALA A 235 -7.07 -20.48 -11.67
C ALA A 235 -8.50 -20.42 -11.13
N HIS A 236 -9.28 -19.42 -11.58
CA HIS A 236 -10.68 -19.29 -11.18
C HIS A 236 -11.51 -20.45 -11.72
N PHE A 237 -11.32 -20.83 -12.99
CA PHE A 237 -11.99 -21.99 -13.59
C PHE A 237 -11.70 -23.30 -12.84
N PHE A 238 -10.43 -23.60 -12.54
CA PHE A 238 -10.06 -24.78 -11.78
C PHE A 238 -10.60 -24.74 -10.34
N SER A 239 -10.73 -23.57 -9.73
CA SER A 239 -11.43 -23.44 -8.44
C SER A 239 -12.89 -23.86 -8.55
N THR A 240 -13.60 -23.38 -9.59
CA THR A 240 -15.01 -23.74 -9.81
C THR A 240 -15.25 -25.22 -10.15
N LEU A 241 -14.24 -25.90 -10.71
CA LEU A 241 -14.32 -27.33 -10.99
C LEU A 241 -14.14 -28.20 -9.75
N LYS A 242 -13.35 -27.72 -8.78
CA LYS A 242 -13.10 -28.48 -7.56
C LYS A 242 -14.37 -28.53 -6.72
N GLU A 243 -14.87 -27.37 -6.33
CA GLU A 243 -16.03 -27.20 -5.45
C GLU A 243 -16.77 -25.92 -5.85
N TRP A 244 -18.09 -25.99 -6.01
CA TRP A 244 -18.95 -24.85 -6.32
C TRP A 244 -20.36 -25.06 -5.77
N PRO A 245 -20.97 -24.06 -5.10
CA PRO A 245 -20.43 -22.75 -4.72
C PRO A 245 -19.55 -22.82 -3.45
N GLN A 246 -18.46 -22.05 -3.42
CA GLN A 246 -17.56 -21.93 -2.26
C GLN A 246 -18.04 -20.80 -1.35
N ILE A 247 -19.12 -21.07 -0.61
CA ILE A 247 -19.76 -20.09 0.26
C ILE A 247 -19.11 -20.13 1.64
N HIS A 248 -18.83 -18.95 2.17
CA HIS A 248 -18.32 -18.76 3.51
C HIS A 248 -19.40 -18.07 4.37
N GLN A 249 -19.66 -18.64 5.54
CA GLN A 249 -20.58 -18.06 6.52
C GLN A 249 -19.78 -17.36 7.62
N ALA A 250 -20.21 -16.16 7.96
CA ALA A 250 -19.63 -15.39 9.07
C ALA A 250 -20.66 -14.41 9.63
N SER A 251 -20.41 -13.92 10.84
CA SER A 251 -21.21 -12.85 11.44
C SER A 251 -20.36 -11.61 11.55
N ILE A 252 -20.89 -10.45 11.15
CA ILE A 252 -20.21 -9.17 11.31
C ILE A 252 -21.02 -8.28 12.25
N SER A 253 -20.34 -7.70 13.23
CA SER A 253 -20.89 -6.64 14.07
C SER A 253 -20.15 -5.36 13.74
N TYR A 254 -20.85 -4.27 13.43
CA TYR A 254 -20.20 -3.02 13.05
C TYR A 254 -20.81 -1.79 13.71
N VAL A 255 -19.99 -0.76 13.83
CA VAL A 255 -20.35 0.59 14.28
C VAL A 255 -20.30 1.51 13.06
N GLY A 256 -21.31 2.38 12.92
CA GLY A 256 -21.41 3.31 11.78
C GLY A 256 -20.24 4.30 11.66
N PRO A 257 -20.27 5.16 10.61
CA PRO A 257 -19.27 6.19 10.40
C PRO A 257 -19.08 7.10 11.62
N THR A 258 -17.85 7.52 11.87
CA THR A 258 -17.54 8.49 12.94
C THR A 258 -17.39 9.88 12.34
N GLU A 259 -18.08 10.86 12.92
CA GLU A 259 -17.90 12.26 12.55
C GLU A 259 -16.49 12.72 12.90
N ARG A 260 -15.85 13.39 11.94
CA ARG A 260 -14.49 13.88 12.09
C ARG A 260 -14.46 14.97 13.16
N PRO A 261 -13.60 14.86 14.21
CA PRO A 261 -13.41 15.97 15.11
C PRO A 261 -12.83 17.16 14.33
N PRO A 262 -13.27 18.40 14.62
CA PRO A 262 -12.73 19.57 13.95
C PRO A 262 -11.21 19.58 14.11
N SER A 263 -10.48 19.78 13.00
CA SER A 263 -9.02 19.84 13.01
C SER A 263 -8.59 21.05 13.84
N GLU A 264 -8.29 20.84 15.12
CA GLU A 264 -7.62 21.85 15.92
C GLU A 264 -6.25 22.10 15.27
N PRO A 265 -5.86 23.34 14.96
CA PRO A 265 -4.50 23.62 14.54
C PRO A 265 -3.56 23.10 15.63
N GLU A 266 -2.49 22.38 15.25
CA GLU A 266 -1.40 22.01 16.15
C GLU A 266 -0.67 23.29 16.63
N GLU A 267 -1.31 24.10 17.48
CA GLU A 267 -0.63 25.08 18.28
C GLU A 267 0.19 24.29 19.30
N LYS A 268 1.50 24.15 19.04
CA LYS A 268 2.45 23.75 20.08
C LYS A 268 2.22 24.71 21.25
N PRO A 269 1.69 24.26 22.41
CA PRO A 269 1.39 25.18 23.48
C PRO A 269 2.69 25.90 23.85
N PRO A 270 2.68 27.25 23.95
CA PRO A 270 3.88 28.00 24.27
C PRO A 270 4.49 27.42 25.55
N ARG A 271 5.79 27.15 25.50
CA ARG A 271 6.52 26.48 26.56
C ARG A 271 6.22 27.20 27.89
N PRO A 272 5.52 26.56 28.85
CA PRO A 272 5.03 27.28 30.01
C PRO A 272 6.20 27.79 30.85
N ALA A 273 6.07 29.01 31.37
CA ALA A 273 7.05 29.68 32.21
C ALA A 273 7.48 28.83 33.42
N LEU A 274 8.72 29.03 33.89
CA LEU A 274 9.38 28.19 34.89
C LEU A 274 8.55 28.01 36.18
N TYR A 275 7.92 29.09 36.66
CA TYR A 275 7.07 29.05 37.86
C TYR A 275 5.87 28.11 37.70
N ARG A 276 5.25 28.04 36.51
CA ARG A 276 4.09 27.18 36.22
C ARG A 276 4.48 25.70 36.22
N ARG A 277 5.74 25.37 35.92
CA ARG A 277 6.30 24.01 36.03
C ARG A 277 6.55 23.61 37.47
N ILE A 278 7.11 24.53 38.26
CA ILE A 278 7.33 24.33 39.70
C ILE A 278 5.98 24.17 40.40
N PHE A 279 5.00 25.03 40.08
CA PHE A 279 3.64 24.92 40.61
C PHE A 279 2.93 23.64 40.17
N ARG A 280 3.10 23.17 38.93
CA ARG A 280 2.56 21.86 38.50
C ARG A 280 3.23 20.70 39.21
N ARG A 281 4.55 20.74 39.43
CA ARG A 281 5.30 19.72 40.19
C ARG A 281 4.87 19.66 41.65
N LEU A 282 4.69 20.83 42.26
CA LEU A 282 4.15 20.95 43.60
C LEU A 282 2.71 20.46 43.61
N ALA A 283 1.84 20.96 42.74
CA ALA A 283 0.45 20.51 42.62
C ALA A 283 0.35 18.99 42.48
N SER A 284 1.15 18.36 41.60
CA SER A 284 1.19 16.89 41.44
C SER A 284 1.68 16.11 42.66
N TYR A 285 2.42 16.76 43.57
CA TYR A 285 2.82 16.19 44.86
C TYR A 285 1.66 16.21 45.89
N TRP A 286 0.71 17.14 45.72
CA TRP A 286 -0.45 17.32 46.60
C TRP A 286 -1.75 16.74 46.01
N THR A 287 -1.85 16.52 44.69
CA THR A 287 -2.96 15.78 44.08
C THR A 287 -2.76 14.28 44.30
N ARG A 288 -3.49 13.73 45.26
CA ARG A 288 -3.88 12.32 45.22
C ARG A 288 -4.53 12.08 43.85
N SER A 289 -4.01 11.11 43.10
CA SER A 289 -4.49 10.73 41.77
C SER A 289 -6.01 10.62 41.79
N GLN A 290 -6.71 11.66 41.33
CA GLN A 290 -8.05 11.47 40.82
C GLN A 290 -7.84 10.67 39.55
N GLU A 291 -8.20 9.39 39.61
CA GLU A 291 -8.46 8.59 38.43
C GLU A 291 -9.19 9.48 37.43
N ALA A 292 -8.58 9.66 36.26
CA ALA A 292 -9.17 10.44 35.20
C ALA A 292 -10.60 9.91 35.02
N VAL A 293 -11.58 10.76 35.30
CA VAL A 293 -12.99 10.45 35.05
C VAL A 293 -13.08 10.19 33.56
N SER A 294 -13.11 8.91 33.20
CA SER A 294 -13.38 8.45 31.85
C SER A 294 -14.70 9.10 31.47
N GLN A 295 -14.64 10.07 30.55
CA GLN A 295 -15.85 10.58 29.92
C GLN A 295 -16.61 9.35 29.44
N LYS A 296 -17.84 9.15 29.93
CA LYS A 296 -18.71 8.08 29.45
C LYS A 296 -18.92 8.33 27.97
N ALA A 297 -18.19 7.60 27.13
CA ALA A 297 -18.45 7.52 25.71
C ALA A 297 -19.94 7.21 25.54
N LYS A 298 -20.60 7.89 24.59
CA LYS A 298 -21.99 7.57 24.22
C LYS A 298 -22.06 6.05 23.97
N PRO A 299 -23.12 5.35 24.41
CA PRO A 299 -23.24 3.92 24.16
C PRO A 299 -23.17 3.67 22.65
N GLU A 300 -22.12 2.99 22.21
CA GLU A 300 -21.92 2.63 20.81
C GLU A 300 -23.02 1.63 20.40
N VAL A 301 -23.80 1.99 19.38
CA VAL A 301 -24.86 1.12 18.86
C VAL A 301 -24.24 0.17 17.84
N TRP A 302 -24.04 -1.07 18.25
CA TRP A 302 -23.56 -2.14 17.37
C TRP A 302 -24.72 -2.72 16.57
N LYS A 303 -24.53 -2.83 15.25
CA LYS A 303 -25.44 -3.53 14.34
C LYS A 303 -24.82 -4.86 13.95
N GLU A 304 -25.60 -5.93 14.01
CA GLU A 304 -25.16 -7.27 13.65
C GLU A 304 -25.79 -7.71 12.33
N VAL A 305 -24.97 -8.31 11.47
CA VAL A 305 -25.39 -8.86 10.18
C VAL A 305 -24.80 -10.26 10.05
N GLN A 306 -25.65 -11.23 9.77
CA GLN A 306 -25.24 -12.60 9.45
C GLN A 306 -25.00 -12.69 7.95
N LEU A 307 -23.83 -13.20 7.54
CA LEU A 307 -23.35 -13.17 6.17
C LEU A 307 -23.16 -14.59 5.63
N SER A 308 -23.53 -14.76 4.37
CA SER A 308 -23.26 -15.95 3.56
C SER A 308 -22.77 -15.44 2.20
N THR A 309 -21.45 -15.47 1.98
CA THR A 309 -20.83 -14.79 0.82
C THR A 309 -19.78 -15.64 0.13
N LEU A 310 -19.48 -15.29 -1.12
CA LEU A 310 -18.31 -15.84 -1.83
C LEU A 310 -17.00 -15.17 -1.41
N GLU A 311 -17.03 -13.86 -1.20
CA GLU A 311 -15.91 -13.07 -0.68
C GLU A 311 -16.44 -11.93 0.20
N LEU A 312 -15.69 -11.66 1.27
CA LEU A 312 -15.81 -10.48 2.10
C LEU A 312 -14.55 -9.63 1.93
N SER A 313 -14.72 -8.34 1.73
CA SER A 313 -13.61 -7.38 1.69
C SER A 313 -13.87 -6.20 2.61
N ILE A 314 -12.88 -5.86 3.43
CA ILE A 314 -12.86 -4.69 4.30
C ILE A 314 -11.72 -3.82 3.81
N THR A 315 -12.03 -2.63 3.29
CA THR A 315 -11.06 -1.79 2.59
C THR A 315 -11.09 -0.34 3.09
N THR A 316 -9.95 0.31 3.02
CA THR A 316 -9.86 1.76 3.25
C THR A 316 -10.34 2.53 2.03
N ARG A 317 -10.56 3.83 2.21
CA ARG A 317 -10.76 4.78 1.10
C ARG A 317 -9.45 5.29 0.51
N ASN A 318 -8.30 4.69 0.85
CA ASN A 318 -7.01 5.17 0.40
C ASN A 318 -6.85 5.13 -1.12
N SER A 319 -7.60 4.29 -1.84
CA SER A 319 -7.62 4.31 -3.32
C SER A 319 -8.08 5.66 -3.88
N GLN A 320 -9.01 6.33 -3.19
CA GLN A 320 -9.55 7.66 -3.52
C GLN A 320 -9.72 8.47 -2.22
N PRO A 321 -8.62 9.04 -1.68
CA PRO A 321 -8.65 9.63 -0.35
C PRO A 321 -9.46 10.93 -0.37
N ASP A 322 -10.49 10.99 0.47
CA ASP A 322 -11.29 12.19 0.68
C ASP A 322 -10.71 13.03 1.83
N LEU A 323 -9.87 14.00 1.44
CA LEU A 323 -9.21 14.87 2.41
C LEU A 323 -10.18 15.85 3.09
N GLN A 324 -11.29 16.21 2.43
CA GLN A 324 -12.26 17.21 2.89
C GLN A 324 -13.50 16.63 3.56
N GLY A 325 -13.75 15.32 3.42
CA GLY A 325 -14.94 14.65 3.95
C GLY A 325 -15.21 14.92 5.43
N THR A 326 -16.48 14.92 5.82
CA THR A 326 -16.89 15.16 7.22
C THR A 326 -16.83 13.89 8.08
N GLU A 327 -16.78 12.72 7.46
CA GLU A 327 -16.86 11.43 8.13
C GLU A 327 -15.65 10.55 7.78
N ASP A 328 -15.19 9.82 8.80
CA ASP A 328 -14.14 8.83 8.68
C ASP A 328 -14.74 7.42 8.82
N PHE A 329 -14.65 6.63 7.75
CA PHE A 329 -15.16 5.26 7.68
C PHE A 329 -14.36 4.40 6.68
N MET A 330 -14.38 3.10 6.92
CA MET A 330 -13.92 2.03 6.03
C MET A 330 -15.11 1.43 5.27
N ASN A 331 -14.83 0.89 4.09
CA ASN A 331 -15.81 0.24 3.24
C ASN A 331 -15.78 -1.26 3.46
N ILE A 332 -16.91 -1.84 3.80
CA ILE A 332 -17.12 -3.27 3.89
C ILE A 332 -17.98 -3.68 2.71
N CYS A 333 -17.46 -4.54 1.86
CA CYS A 333 -18.15 -5.09 0.70
C CYS A 333 -18.37 -6.59 0.90
N ILE A 334 -19.65 -6.95 0.89
CA ILE A 334 -20.18 -8.29 1.11
C ILE A 334 -20.71 -8.78 -0.23
N GLU A 335 -20.05 -9.78 -0.80
CA GLU A 335 -20.40 -10.25 -2.14
C GLU A 335 -21.51 -11.30 -2.12
N PRO A 336 -22.42 -11.28 -3.10
CA PRO A 336 -23.54 -12.21 -3.12
C PRO A 336 -23.06 -13.65 -3.38
N ASP A 337 -23.83 -14.61 -2.88
CA ASP A 337 -23.63 -16.04 -3.11
C ASP A 337 -24.25 -16.53 -4.44
N THR A 338 -25.00 -15.67 -5.14
CA THR A 338 -25.75 -15.98 -6.37
C THR A 338 -24.96 -15.79 -7.68
N VAL A 339 -23.69 -15.37 -7.62
CA VAL A 339 -22.85 -15.10 -8.80
C VAL A 339 -22.71 -16.36 -9.65
N SER A 340 -22.82 -16.26 -10.98
CA SER A 340 -22.65 -17.42 -11.87
C SER A 340 -21.17 -17.84 -12.01
N LYS A 341 -20.91 -19.08 -12.46
CA LYS A 341 -19.53 -19.55 -12.70
C LYS A 341 -18.79 -18.72 -13.76
N SER A 342 -19.47 -18.29 -14.83
CA SER A 342 -18.87 -17.46 -15.88
C SER A 342 -18.53 -16.07 -15.36
N ASP A 343 -19.40 -15.51 -14.53
CA ASP A 343 -19.20 -14.19 -13.94
C ASP A 343 -18.08 -14.25 -12.92
N PHE A 344 -18.01 -15.29 -12.09
CA PHE A 344 -16.90 -15.53 -11.17
C PHE A 344 -15.53 -15.55 -11.89
N ILE A 345 -15.41 -16.18 -13.05
CA ILE A 345 -14.13 -16.19 -13.78
C ILE A 345 -13.78 -14.81 -14.34
N THR A 346 -14.80 -14.08 -14.81
CA THR A 346 -14.64 -12.75 -15.42
C THR A 346 -14.31 -11.70 -14.37
N ILE A 347 -15.12 -11.61 -13.32
CA ILE A 347 -14.94 -10.75 -12.15
C ILE A 347 -13.62 -11.07 -11.44
N GLY A 348 -13.31 -12.35 -11.24
CA GLY A 348 -12.05 -12.76 -10.61
C GLY A 348 -10.81 -12.31 -11.38
N SER A 349 -10.89 -12.30 -12.72
CA SER A 349 -9.81 -11.75 -13.55
C SER A 349 -9.68 -10.23 -13.44
N GLN A 350 -10.78 -9.51 -13.22
CA GLN A 350 -10.79 -8.06 -12.98
C GLN A 350 -10.24 -7.74 -11.58
N LYS A 351 -10.69 -8.46 -10.54
CA LYS A 351 -10.23 -8.35 -9.14
C LYS A 351 -8.74 -8.60 -8.95
N MET A 352 -8.12 -9.40 -9.81
CA MET A 352 -6.67 -9.60 -9.82
C MET A 352 -5.90 -8.36 -10.31
N ARG A 353 -6.54 -7.46 -11.05
CA ARG A 353 -5.95 -6.18 -11.50
C ARG A 353 -6.32 -5.07 -10.53
N ASP A 354 -7.59 -5.00 -10.15
CA ASP A 354 -8.11 -4.04 -9.19
C ASP A 354 -8.85 -4.77 -8.07
N PRO A 355 -8.21 -4.98 -6.91
CA PRO A 355 -8.78 -5.68 -5.77
C PRO A 355 -10.03 -5.03 -5.17
N HIS A 356 -10.24 -3.73 -5.42
CA HIS A 356 -11.34 -2.95 -4.83
C HIS A 356 -12.63 -3.05 -5.63
N VAL A 357 -12.61 -3.70 -6.81
CA VAL A 357 -13.81 -3.94 -7.60
C VAL A 357 -14.71 -4.94 -6.89
N CYS A 358 -15.94 -4.51 -6.64
CA CYS A 358 -17.00 -5.33 -6.07
C CYS A 358 -18.11 -5.55 -7.12
N PRO A 359 -18.64 -6.78 -7.23
CA PRO A 359 -19.60 -7.15 -8.26
C PRO A 359 -20.98 -6.53 -8.03
N GLU A 360 -21.79 -6.47 -9.10
CA GLU A 360 -23.17 -6.01 -9.05
C GLU A 360 -24.01 -6.89 -8.10
N GLY A 361 -24.84 -6.27 -7.26
CA GLY A 361 -25.62 -6.97 -6.23
C GLY A 361 -24.90 -7.18 -4.90
N SER A 362 -23.67 -6.67 -4.73
CA SER A 362 -22.98 -6.67 -3.44
C SER A 362 -23.59 -5.68 -2.46
N GLU A 363 -23.64 -6.06 -1.19
CA GLU A 363 -24.02 -5.16 -0.10
C GLU A 363 -22.81 -4.35 0.35
N TYR A 364 -23.00 -3.03 0.43
CA TYR A 364 -21.97 -2.09 0.89
C TYR A 364 -22.36 -1.51 2.24
N LEU A 365 -21.48 -1.68 3.21
CA LEU A 365 -21.62 -1.11 4.55
C LEU A 365 -20.46 -0.15 4.81
N GLN A 366 -20.77 0.97 5.44
CA GLN A 366 -19.79 1.94 5.91
C GLN A 366 -19.68 1.83 7.43
N ALA A 367 -18.46 1.64 7.91
CA ALA A 367 -18.21 1.42 9.33
C ALA A 367 -16.94 2.13 9.78
N SER A 368 -16.86 2.50 11.05
CA SER A 368 -15.61 2.97 11.66
C SER A 368 -14.86 1.83 12.36
N ARG A 369 -15.62 0.88 12.92
CA ARG A 369 -15.14 -0.32 13.60
C ARG A 369 -16.04 -1.49 13.27
N CYS A 370 -15.47 -2.67 13.12
CA CYS A 370 -16.23 -3.90 12.97
C CYS A 370 -15.52 -5.09 13.61
N THR A 371 -16.28 -6.10 13.99
CA THR A 371 -15.80 -7.37 14.51
C THR A 371 -16.30 -8.46 13.57
N LEU A 372 -15.37 -9.25 13.03
CA LEU A 372 -15.67 -10.39 12.19
C LEU A 372 -15.60 -11.66 13.05
N LEU A 373 -16.74 -12.34 13.18
CA LEU A 373 -16.87 -13.60 13.88
C LEU A 373 -16.97 -14.74 12.87
N LEU A 374 -16.00 -15.64 12.91
CA LEU A 374 -15.99 -16.85 12.09
C LEU A 374 -16.55 -18.04 12.88
N PRO A 375 -17.27 -18.99 12.25
CA PRO A 375 -17.69 -20.21 12.93
C PRO A 375 -16.48 -21.02 13.43
N GLU A 376 -16.62 -21.70 14.58
CA GLU A 376 -15.55 -22.54 15.14
C GLU A 376 -15.14 -23.66 14.15
N GLY A 377 -13.83 -23.80 13.91
CA GLY A 377 -13.29 -24.78 12.96
C GLY A 377 -13.30 -24.36 11.49
N THR A 378 -13.62 -23.10 11.19
CA THR A 378 -13.50 -22.54 9.84
C THR A 378 -12.03 -22.51 9.42
N GLY A 379 -11.61 -23.49 8.62
CA GLY A 379 -10.30 -23.48 7.99
C GLY A 379 -10.24 -22.43 6.87
N GLY A 380 -9.09 -21.78 6.71
CA GLY A 380 -8.86 -20.82 5.65
C GLY A 380 -7.82 -19.77 6.04
N SER A 381 -7.57 -18.85 5.11
CA SER A 381 -6.63 -17.77 5.34
C SER A 381 -7.22 -16.45 4.87
N PHE A 382 -7.01 -15.40 5.64
CA PHE A 382 -7.20 -14.03 5.20
C PHE A 382 -6.07 -13.61 4.25
N SER A 383 -6.35 -12.62 3.41
CA SER A 383 -5.31 -11.81 2.80
C SER A 383 -5.38 -10.39 3.32
N ILE A 384 -4.29 -9.91 3.91
CA ILE A 384 -4.13 -8.53 4.37
C ILE A 384 -3.04 -7.91 3.52
N ASP A 385 -3.38 -6.90 2.70
CA ASP A 385 -2.44 -6.21 1.78
C ASP A 385 -1.54 -7.16 0.94
N SER A 386 -2.10 -8.26 0.45
CA SER A 386 -1.43 -9.33 -0.33
C SER A 386 -0.55 -10.31 0.45
N GLU A 387 -0.55 -10.25 1.78
CA GLU A 387 0.05 -11.28 2.64
C GLU A 387 -1.01 -12.25 3.16
N GLU A 388 -0.60 -13.47 3.49
CA GLU A 388 -1.46 -14.55 3.96
C GLU A 388 -1.44 -14.64 5.48
N TYR A 389 -2.61 -14.57 6.11
CA TYR A 389 -2.79 -14.69 7.56
C TYR A 389 -3.81 -15.79 7.85
N GLU A 390 -3.66 -16.50 8.96
CA GLU A 390 -4.63 -17.51 9.38
C GLU A 390 -5.99 -16.86 9.68
N ALA A 391 -7.08 -17.48 9.21
CA ALA A 391 -8.41 -16.97 9.44
C ALA A 391 -8.82 -17.19 10.91
N MET A 392 -9.20 -16.12 11.60
CA MET A 392 -9.65 -16.16 13.00
C MET A 392 -10.64 -15.03 13.27
N HIS A 393 -11.22 -15.01 14.47
CA HIS A 393 -11.99 -13.87 14.95
C HIS A 393 -11.10 -12.63 15.00
N VAL A 394 -11.52 -11.56 14.33
CA VAL A 394 -10.75 -10.32 14.24
C VAL A 394 -11.60 -9.11 14.49
N GLU A 395 -11.03 -8.19 15.25
CA GLU A 395 -11.56 -6.84 15.42
C GLU A 395 -10.81 -5.90 14.48
N VAL A 396 -11.54 -5.15 13.67
CA VAL A 396 -11.00 -4.19 12.70
C VAL A 396 -11.42 -2.79 13.09
N THR A 397 -10.45 -1.92 13.33
CA THR A 397 -10.63 -0.51 13.67
C THR A 397 -9.96 0.37 12.62
N LEU A 398 -10.68 1.41 12.17
CA LEU A 398 -10.08 2.43 11.31
C LEU A 398 -9.32 3.46 12.16
N LEU A 399 -8.07 3.72 11.79
CA LEU A 399 -7.23 4.79 12.31
C LEU A 399 -7.13 5.89 11.23
N PRO A 400 -7.97 6.94 11.30
CA PRO A 400 -8.01 7.95 10.26
C PRO A 400 -6.73 8.80 10.26
N LYS A 401 -6.23 9.09 9.05
CA LYS A 401 -5.10 10.02 8.80
C LYS A 401 -3.87 9.75 9.68
N LYS A 402 -3.64 8.49 10.00
CA LYS A 402 -2.66 8.07 11.01
C LYS A 402 -1.21 8.21 10.53
N LEU A 403 -0.97 8.01 9.24
CA LEU A 403 0.35 8.02 8.63
C LEU A 403 0.44 9.05 7.50
N HIS A 404 1.63 9.63 7.33
CA HIS A 404 1.89 10.56 6.24
C HIS A 404 2.71 9.89 5.14
N PHE A 405 2.25 9.98 3.90
CA PHE A 405 2.92 9.40 2.74
C PHE A 405 3.37 10.48 1.75
N PHE A 406 4.54 10.30 1.15
CA PHE A 406 4.96 11.16 0.04
C PHE A 406 4.12 10.87 -1.20
N CYS A 407 3.73 11.93 -1.90
CA CYS A 407 2.91 11.86 -3.10
C CYS A 407 3.40 12.84 -4.16
N ASP A 408 3.03 12.60 -5.42
CA ASP A 408 3.28 13.58 -6.47
C ASP A 408 2.44 14.86 -6.23
N PRO A 409 3.02 16.07 -6.36
CA PRO A 409 2.28 17.32 -6.16
C PRO A 409 1.00 17.42 -7.00
N ARG A 410 1.01 16.88 -8.23
CA ARG A 410 -0.16 16.90 -9.12
C ARG A 410 -1.28 16.00 -8.60
N GLN A 411 -0.94 14.88 -7.96
CA GLN A 411 -1.92 14.00 -7.34
C GLN A 411 -2.49 14.62 -6.07
N ARG A 412 -1.66 15.30 -5.28
CA ARG A 412 -2.12 16.05 -4.11
C ARG A 412 -3.14 17.13 -4.47
N GLU A 413 -2.87 17.90 -5.53
CA GLU A 413 -3.82 18.90 -6.02
C GLU A 413 -5.17 18.28 -6.43
N LYS A 414 -5.15 17.14 -7.13
CA LYS A 414 -6.38 16.41 -7.50
C LYS A 414 -7.16 15.92 -6.27
N MET A 415 -6.47 15.38 -5.26
CA MET A 415 -7.12 14.91 -4.02
C MET A 415 -7.72 16.06 -3.22
N LEU A 416 -7.08 17.24 -3.24
CA LEU A 416 -7.57 18.44 -2.57
C LEU A 416 -8.76 19.08 -3.28
N GLN A 417 -8.85 18.97 -4.60
CA GLN A 417 -9.99 19.47 -5.38
C GLN A 417 -11.25 18.62 -5.21
N GLY A 418 -11.15 17.48 -4.51
CA GLY A 418 -12.23 16.51 -4.35
C GLY A 418 -12.55 15.78 -5.66
N PRO A 419 -13.45 14.78 -5.66
CA PRO A 419 -14.06 14.32 -6.90
C PRO A 419 -14.84 15.51 -7.48
N GLY A 420 -14.25 16.17 -8.46
CA GLY A 420 -14.87 17.30 -9.15
C GLY A 420 -16.24 16.94 -9.71
N GLN A 421 -17.08 17.97 -9.76
CA GLN A 421 -18.34 18.11 -10.48
C GLN A 421 -18.46 17.31 -11.77
#